data_AF-T1KE75-F1
#
_entry.id   AF-T1KE75-F1
#
_cell.length_a   1.000
_cell.length_b   1.000
_cell.length_c   1.000
_cell.angle_alpha   90.00
_cell.angle_beta   90.00
_cell.angle_gamma   90.00
#
_symmetry.space_group_name_H-M   'P 1'
#
loop_
_entity.id
_entity.type
_entity.pdbx_description
1 polymer ?
#
loop_
_entity_poly.entity_id
_entity_poly.type
_entity_poly.pdbx_seq_one_letter_code
_entity_poly.pdbx_strand_id
1 'polypeptide(L)'
;MSYNIATLLEAAEYLERREREAEHGYASTVPPKYDLKSNSKLSKLKKSQGNRSTHNELEKNRRAHLRSCLESLKILVPLGPEATRHTTLGLLNRAKAFIKNLEEKDKKQQFQREQLVREQRYLLRRLDQLQEHLRNSTSTHRIRSISESSSGISSASNSPTSEVEKLSYFCQD
;
A
#
# COMPACT_ATOMS: atom_id res chain seq x y z
N MET A 1 -10.59 -3.04 76.43
CA MET A 1 -9.14 -2.96 76.18
C MET A 1 -8.77 -1.51 75.95
N SER A 2 -8.53 -0.77 77.03
CA SER A 2 -7.98 0.60 76.96
C SER A 2 -6.47 0.47 76.82
N TYR A 3 -5.96 0.70 75.61
CA TYR A 3 -4.52 0.67 75.36
C TYR A 3 -3.85 1.83 76.12
N ASN A 4 -2.86 1.49 76.92
CA ASN A 4 -2.12 2.45 77.72
C ASN A 4 -1.25 3.27 76.77
N ILE A 5 -1.28 4.60 76.90
CA ILE A 5 -0.63 5.50 75.95
C ILE A 5 0.87 5.23 75.83
N ALA A 6 1.50 4.76 76.91
CA ALA A 6 2.89 4.32 76.93
C ALA A 6 3.15 3.14 75.97
N THR A 7 2.22 2.17 75.89
CA THR A 7 2.36 0.99 75.02
C THR A 7 2.20 1.36 73.55
N LEU A 8 1.34 2.34 73.25
CA LEU A 8 1.14 2.85 71.89
C LEU A 8 2.36 3.64 71.41
N LEU A 9 2.99 4.40 72.32
CA LEU A 9 4.22 5.14 72.06
C LEU A 9 5.42 4.20 71.85
N GLU A 10 5.57 3.16 72.67
CA GLU A 10 6.61 2.14 72.51
C GLU A 10 6.47 1.36 71.19
N ALA A 11 5.23 1.01 70.80
CA ALA A 11 4.96 0.34 69.54
C ALA A 11 5.23 1.24 68.32
N ALA A 12 4.92 2.54 68.42
CA ALA A 12 5.24 3.52 67.39
C ALA A 12 6.76 3.69 67.21
N GLU A 13 7.52 3.74 68.31
CA GLU A 13 8.99 3.84 68.29
C GLU A 13 9.64 2.59 67.67
N TYR A 14 9.09 1.41 67.94
CA TYR A 14 9.55 0.14 67.37
C TYR A 14 9.35 0.07 65.84
N LEU A 15 8.19 0.50 65.32
CA LEU A 15 7.92 0.51 63.88
C LEU A 15 8.85 1.47 63.14
N GLU A 16 9.13 2.64 63.73
CA GLU A 16 10.02 3.65 63.16
C GLU A 16 11.50 3.20 63.15
N ARG A 17 11.92 2.39 64.13
CA ARG A 17 13.26 1.79 64.18
C ARG A 17 13.44 0.69 63.12
N ARG A 18 12.40 -0.13 62.90
CA ARG A 18 12.42 -1.24 61.94
C ARG A 18 12.41 -0.82 60.48
N GLU A 19 11.78 0.31 60.16
CA GLU A 19 11.73 0.83 58.78
C GLU A 19 13.11 1.35 58.30
N ARG A 20 14.00 1.68 59.24
CA ARG A 20 15.32 2.31 59.00
C ARG A 20 16.45 1.31 58.74
N GLU A 21 16.38 0.12 59.35
CA GLU A 21 17.40 -0.92 59.24
C GLU A 21 17.32 -1.71 57.91
N ALA A 22 16.23 -1.57 57.14
CA ALA A 22 16.00 -2.34 55.91
C ALA A 22 16.67 -1.76 54.64
N GLU A 23 17.30 -0.58 54.67
CA GLU A 23 17.84 0.09 53.45
C GLU A 23 19.38 0.14 53.32
N HIS A 24 20.18 -0.21 54.34
CA HIS A 24 21.66 -0.11 54.27
C HIS A 24 22.38 -1.37 54.77
N GLY A 25 22.76 -2.25 53.84
CA GLY A 25 23.72 -3.32 54.09
C GLY A 25 25.16 -2.80 54.08
N TYR A 26 25.95 -3.27 55.06
CA TYR A 26 27.42 -3.23 55.15
C TYR A 26 28.08 -1.86 55.44
N ALA A 27 28.16 -1.47 56.72
CA ALA A 27 29.40 -0.99 57.40
C ALA A 27 29.09 -0.31 58.75
N SER A 28 29.43 -0.98 59.86
CA SER A 28 30.16 -0.44 61.03
C SER A 28 29.86 -1.25 62.31
N THR A 29 30.90 -1.85 62.87
CA THR A 29 30.95 -2.42 64.23
C THR A 29 31.48 -1.37 65.20
N VAL A 30 30.62 -0.64 65.93
CA VAL A 30 30.93 0.07 67.20
C VAL A 30 29.62 0.13 68.04
N PRO A 31 29.65 -0.05 69.38
CA PRO A 31 28.56 -0.68 70.18
C PRO A 31 27.51 0.35 70.70
N PRO A 32 26.44 -0.10 71.41
CA PRO A 32 25.10 0.43 71.27
C PRO A 32 24.83 1.65 72.16
N LYS A 33 24.26 2.71 71.58
CA LYS A 33 23.17 3.49 72.19
C LYS A 33 22.20 3.94 71.09
N TYR A 34 20.96 3.59 71.36
CA TYR A 34 19.73 3.72 70.61
C TYR A 34 19.36 5.19 70.41
N ASP A 35 19.23 5.66 69.16
CA ASP A 35 18.48 6.90 68.82
C ASP A 35 18.21 7.03 67.31
N LEU A 36 17.08 7.69 66.99
CA LEU A 36 16.25 7.64 65.78
C LEU A 36 16.64 8.65 64.66
N LYS A 37 16.31 8.34 63.38
CA LYS A 37 15.83 9.25 62.27
C LYS A 37 15.92 8.58 60.88
N SER A 38 14.89 7.90 60.36
CA SER A 38 13.75 8.40 59.59
C SER A 38 14.17 9.21 58.37
N ASN A 39 14.04 8.60 57.17
CA ASN A 39 13.67 9.36 55.98
C ASN A 39 13.02 8.43 54.93
N SER A 40 11.71 8.24 55.06
CA SER A 40 10.83 7.73 54.02
C SER A 40 11.00 8.56 52.72
N LYS A 41 11.60 7.98 51.68
CA LYS A 41 11.47 8.48 50.30
C LYS A 41 10.59 7.53 49.49
N LEU A 42 9.28 7.74 49.60
CA LEU A 42 8.38 7.44 48.49
C LEU A 42 8.83 8.23 47.25
N SER A 43 9.41 7.57 46.25
CA SER A 43 9.18 7.96 44.85
C SER A 43 9.51 6.83 43.87
N LYS A 44 8.46 6.26 43.28
CA LYS A 44 8.39 5.70 41.92
C LYS A 44 9.57 4.83 41.43
N LEU A 45 9.63 3.52 41.73
CA LEU A 45 10.55 2.63 40.99
C LEU A 45 10.07 1.22 40.60
N LYS A 46 8.84 0.80 40.91
CA LYS A 46 8.38 -0.58 40.54
C LYS A 46 7.23 -0.65 39.54
N LYS A 47 7.33 0.04 38.40
CA LYS A 47 6.43 -0.13 37.23
C LYS A 47 7.13 -0.26 35.87
N SER A 48 8.43 -0.59 35.84
CA SER A 48 9.20 -0.64 34.58
C SER A 48 9.40 -2.05 34.00
N GLN A 49 9.47 -3.10 34.83
CA GLN A 49 9.83 -4.44 34.33
C GLN A 49 8.76 -5.07 33.43
N GLY A 50 7.46 -4.96 33.77
CA GLY A 50 6.37 -5.44 32.91
C GLY A 50 6.16 -4.62 31.63
N ASN A 51 6.58 -3.35 31.62
CA ASN A 51 6.47 -2.47 30.45
C ASN A 51 7.56 -2.76 29.41
N ARG A 52 8.71 -3.27 29.83
CA ARG A 52 9.84 -3.55 28.93
C ARG A 52 9.62 -4.83 28.13
N SER A 53 9.06 -5.88 28.74
CA SER A 53 8.75 -7.12 28.03
C SER A 53 7.62 -6.94 27.02
N THR A 54 6.56 -6.23 27.38
CA THR A 54 5.45 -5.89 26.47
C THR A 54 5.93 -5.03 25.30
N HIS A 55 6.78 -4.01 25.56
CA HIS A 55 7.41 -3.22 24.50
C HIS A 55 8.22 -4.09 23.52
N ASN A 56 9.03 -5.02 24.03
CA ASN A 56 9.85 -5.89 23.19
C ASN A 56 9.00 -6.82 22.30
N GLU A 57 7.92 -7.39 22.85
CA GLU A 57 6.99 -8.21 22.06
C GLU A 57 6.30 -7.39 20.97
N LEU A 58 5.85 -6.18 21.28
CA LEU A 58 5.26 -5.27 20.29
C LEU A 58 6.26 -4.92 19.19
N GLU A 59 7.51 -4.61 19.53
CA GLU A 59 8.55 -4.30 18.53
C GLU A 59 8.93 -5.53 17.69
N LYS A 60 8.95 -6.72 18.29
CA LYS A 60 9.17 -7.98 17.57
C LYS A 60 8.05 -8.23 16.57
N ASN A 61 6.80 -8.05 16.97
CA ASN A 61 5.64 -8.18 16.10
C ASN A 61 5.69 -7.14 14.96
N ARG A 62 5.95 -5.87 15.28
CA ARG A 62 6.12 -4.79 14.29
C ARG A 62 7.21 -5.11 13.26
N ARG A 63 8.35 -5.65 13.70
CA ARG A 63 9.45 -6.07 12.82
C ARG A 63 9.10 -7.30 11.98
N ALA A 64 8.28 -8.22 12.48
CA ALA A 64 7.79 -9.36 11.70
C ALA A 64 6.86 -8.89 10.59
N HIS A 65 5.92 -7.99 10.89
CA HIS A 65 5.03 -7.39 9.90
C HIS A 65 5.82 -6.64 8.82
N LEU A 66 6.80 -5.80 9.20
CA LEU A 66 7.65 -5.10 8.23
C LEU A 66 8.37 -6.06 7.27
N ARG A 67 8.88 -7.20 7.76
CA ARG A 67 9.51 -8.21 6.91
C ARG A 67 8.52 -8.81 5.90
N SER A 68 7.29 -9.09 6.33
CA SER A 68 6.23 -9.59 5.44
C SER A 68 5.87 -8.57 4.34
N CYS A 69 5.76 -7.28 4.69
CA CYS A 69 5.55 -6.22 3.70
C CYS A 69 6.70 -6.13 2.69
N LEU A 70 7.95 -6.19 3.16
CA LEU A 70 9.12 -6.14 2.28
C LEU A 70 9.21 -7.36 1.37
N GLU A 71 8.83 -8.55 1.85
CA GLU A 71 8.79 -9.76 1.03
C GLU A 71 7.73 -9.66 -0.07
N SER A 72 6.53 -9.18 0.29
CA SER A 72 5.46 -8.92 -0.69
C SER A 72 5.90 -7.91 -1.76
N LEU A 73 6.63 -6.87 -1.35
CA LEU A 73 7.17 -5.87 -2.28
C LEU A 73 8.19 -6.48 -3.27
N LYS A 74 8.99 -7.48 -2.86
CA LYS A 74 9.94 -8.13 -3.77
C LYS A 74 9.27 -8.90 -4.88
N ILE A 75 8.09 -9.46 -4.63
CA ILE A 75 7.32 -10.21 -5.63
C ILE A 75 6.82 -9.26 -6.73
N LEU A 76 6.46 -8.03 -6.36
CA LEU A 76 5.91 -7.03 -7.29
C LEU A 76 6.99 -6.31 -8.10
N VAL A 77 8.18 -6.11 -7.53
CA VAL A 77 9.26 -5.37 -8.17
C VAL A 77 10.14 -6.35 -8.97
N PRO A 78 10.37 -6.13 -10.27
CA PRO A 78 11.29 -6.97 -11.05
C PRO A 78 12.74 -6.71 -10.60
N LEU A 79 13.23 -7.54 -9.69
CA LEU A 79 14.53 -7.39 -9.05
C LEU A 79 15.70 -8.07 -9.79
N GLY A 80 15.39 -8.88 -10.82
CA GLY A 80 16.36 -9.69 -11.57
C GLY A 80 16.93 -10.87 -10.76
N PRO A 81 17.51 -11.89 -11.43
CA PRO A 81 18.05 -13.09 -10.76
C PRO A 81 19.32 -12.80 -9.92
N GLU A 82 20.02 -11.69 -10.16
CA GLU A 82 21.25 -11.29 -9.46
C GLU A 82 21.01 -10.54 -8.13
N ALA A 83 19.97 -10.93 -7.39
CA ALA A 83 19.56 -10.25 -6.16
C ALA A 83 19.74 -11.10 -4.90
N THR A 84 20.75 -11.97 -4.85
CA THR A 84 21.08 -12.80 -3.68
C THR A 84 21.29 -11.97 -2.38
N ARG A 85 21.52 -10.65 -2.49
CA ARG A 85 21.58 -9.72 -1.35
C ARG A 85 20.88 -8.37 -1.59
N HIS A 86 19.55 -8.38 -1.69
CA HIS A 86 18.77 -7.14 -1.69
C HIS A 86 18.76 -6.47 -0.30
N THR A 87 19.23 -5.23 -0.22
CA THR A 87 19.10 -4.35 0.94
C THR A 87 17.73 -3.67 0.94
N THR A 88 17.20 -3.29 2.11
CA THR A 88 15.92 -2.57 2.22
C THR A 88 15.93 -1.28 1.39
N LEU A 89 17.02 -0.50 1.46
CA LEU A 89 17.16 0.73 0.69
C LEU A 89 17.17 0.47 -0.83
N GLY A 90 17.91 -0.55 -1.28
CA GLY A 90 17.96 -0.93 -2.69
C GLY A 90 16.60 -1.34 -3.24
N LEU A 91 15.83 -2.10 -2.46
CA LEU A 91 14.46 -2.48 -2.80
C LEU A 91 13.54 -1.25 -2.94
N LEU A 92 13.57 -0.33 -1.97
CA LEU A 92 12.75 0.88 -1.99
C LEU A 92 13.10 1.79 -3.19
N ASN A 93 14.38 1.96 -3.49
CA ASN A 93 14.83 2.75 -4.64
C ASN A 93 14.38 2.12 -5.97
N ARG A 94 14.49 0.80 -6.11
CA ARG A 94 14.01 0.09 -7.30
C ARG A 94 12.49 0.13 -7.43
N ALA A 95 11.75 -0.02 -6.34
CA ALA A 95 10.29 0.12 -6.33
C ALA A 95 9.86 1.51 -6.82
N LYS A 96 10.51 2.57 -6.30
CA LYS A 96 10.27 3.95 -6.74
C LYS A 96 10.56 4.14 -8.23
N ALA A 97 11.66 3.57 -8.73
CA ALA A 97 12.00 3.64 -10.15
C ALA A 97 11.01 2.83 -11.01
N PHE A 98 10.56 1.69 -10.51
CA PHE A 98 9.61 0.82 -11.19
C PHE A 98 8.25 1.49 -11.38
N ILE A 99 7.71 2.13 -10.34
CA ILE A 99 6.47 2.93 -10.44
C ILE A 99 6.60 3.99 -11.53
N LYS A 100 7.69 4.79 -11.52
CA LYS A 100 7.92 5.80 -12.56
C LYS A 100 8.00 5.22 -13.97
N ASN A 101 8.61 4.05 -14.11
CA ASN A 101 8.71 3.38 -15.41
C ASN A 101 7.35 2.88 -15.91
N LEU A 102 6.50 2.36 -15.01
CA LEU A 102 5.13 1.96 -15.32
C LEU A 102 4.31 3.18 -15.75
N GLU A 103 4.36 4.28 -15.01
CA GLU A 103 3.68 5.53 -15.36
C GLU A 103 4.08 6.05 -16.74
N GLU A 104 5.38 6.00 -17.08
CA GLU A 104 5.87 6.41 -18.39
C GLU A 104 5.40 5.47 -19.52
N LYS A 105 5.37 4.16 -19.25
CA LYS A 105 4.87 3.16 -20.20
C LYS A 105 3.38 3.34 -20.46
N ASP A 106 2.58 3.50 -19.42
CA ASP A 106 1.15 3.77 -19.53
C ASP A 106 0.90 5.03 -20.35
N LYS A 107 1.65 6.11 -20.11
CA LYS A 107 1.56 7.34 -20.89
C LYS A 107 1.86 7.11 -22.38
N LYS A 108 2.91 6.34 -22.70
CA LYS A 108 3.27 6.01 -24.09
C LYS A 108 2.21 5.13 -24.76
N GLN A 109 1.71 4.12 -24.06
CA GLN A 109 0.66 3.23 -24.55
C GLN A 109 -0.65 3.99 -24.78
N GLN A 110 -1.03 4.89 -23.88
CA GLN A 110 -2.19 5.75 -24.04
C GLN A 110 -2.05 6.64 -25.27
N PHE A 111 -0.88 7.28 -25.46
CA PHE A 111 -0.63 8.07 -26.66
C PHE A 111 -0.74 7.22 -27.93
N GLN A 112 -0.16 6.01 -27.96
CA GLN A 112 -0.25 5.12 -29.10
C GLN A 112 -1.70 4.71 -29.38
N ARG A 113 -2.47 4.40 -28.34
CA ARG A 113 -3.91 4.08 -28.45
C ARG A 113 -4.67 5.24 -29.07
N GLU A 114 -4.42 6.47 -28.63
CA GLU A 114 -5.07 7.66 -29.20
C GLU A 114 -4.71 7.87 -30.68
N GLN A 115 -3.47 7.65 -31.08
CA GLN A 115 -3.08 7.73 -32.50
C GLN A 115 -3.83 6.70 -33.34
N LEU A 116 -3.85 5.44 -32.90
CA LEU A 116 -4.58 4.38 -33.59
C LEU A 116 -6.08 4.67 -33.70
N VAL A 117 -6.71 5.23 -32.65
CA VAL A 117 -8.12 5.64 -32.70
C VAL A 117 -8.35 6.78 -33.70
N ARG A 118 -7.42 7.74 -33.80
CA ARG A 118 -7.50 8.81 -34.81
C ARG A 118 -7.35 8.26 -36.23
N GLU A 119 -6.42 7.34 -36.44
CA GLU A 119 -6.22 6.66 -37.73
C GLU A 119 -7.43 5.84 -38.13
N GLN A 120 -7.96 5.02 -37.22
CA GLN A 120 -9.18 4.25 -37.43
C GLN A 120 -10.33 5.17 -37.85
N ARG A 121 -10.53 6.30 -37.14
CA ARG A 121 -11.57 7.27 -37.47
C ARG A 121 -11.36 7.91 -38.84
N TYR A 122 -10.11 8.21 -39.20
CA TYR A 122 -9.77 8.74 -40.51
C TYR A 122 -10.08 7.73 -41.63
N LEU A 123 -9.67 6.47 -41.45
CA LEU A 123 -9.90 5.40 -42.43
C LEU A 123 -11.39 5.11 -42.63
N LEU A 124 -12.19 5.08 -41.55
CA LEU A 124 -13.64 4.90 -41.65
C LEU A 124 -14.29 6.02 -42.47
N ARG A 125 -13.97 7.29 -42.20
CA ARG A 125 -14.46 8.41 -43.02
C ARG A 125 -14.01 8.31 -44.48
N ARG A 126 -12.81 7.82 -44.73
CA ARG A 126 -12.30 7.64 -46.10
C ARG A 126 -13.05 6.53 -46.83
N LEU A 127 -13.38 5.44 -46.14
CA LEU A 127 -14.21 4.36 -46.68
C LEU A 127 -15.62 4.87 -47.01
N ASP A 128 -16.26 5.61 -46.09
CA ASP A 128 -17.59 6.18 -46.32
C ASP A 128 -17.62 7.09 -47.56
N GLN A 129 -16.62 7.97 -47.72
CA GLN A 129 -16.49 8.82 -48.91
C GLN A 129 -16.34 8.03 -50.21
N LEU A 130 -15.55 6.96 -50.21
CA LEU A 130 -15.35 6.12 -51.39
C LEU A 130 -16.62 5.32 -51.73
N GLN A 131 -17.32 4.82 -50.72
CA GLN A 131 -18.61 4.13 -50.88
C GLN A 131 -19.68 5.08 -51.43
N GLU A 132 -19.74 6.31 -50.93
CA GLU A 132 -20.63 7.36 -51.45
C GLU A 132 -20.31 7.71 -52.91
N HIS A 133 -19.03 7.90 -53.24
CA HIS A 133 -18.59 8.15 -54.60
C HIS A 133 -18.96 7.01 -55.56
N LEU A 134 -18.82 5.75 -55.12
CA LEU A 134 -19.23 4.58 -55.90
C LEU A 134 -20.76 4.53 -56.07
N ARG A 135 -21.54 4.83 -55.03
CA ARG A 135 -23.01 4.90 -55.12
C ARG A 135 -23.46 5.97 -56.10
N ASN A 136 -22.81 7.14 -56.06
CA ASN A 136 -23.13 8.26 -56.95
C ASN A 136 -22.70 7.98 -58.39
N SER A 137 -21.52 7.38 -58.61
CA SER A 137 -21.03 6.97 -59.92
C SER A 137 -21.88 5.86 -60.54
N THR A 138 -22.31 4.85 -59.77
CA THR A 138 -23.23 3.82 -60.28
C THR A 138 -24.63 4.37 -60.54
N SER A 139 -25.06 5.42 -59.83
CA SER A 139 -26.30 6.14 -60.16
C SER A 139 -26.16 6.93 -61.47
N THR A 140 -25.04 7.61 -61.71
CA THR A 140 -24.82 8.35 -62.97
C THR A 140 -24.61 7.41 -64.16
N HIS A 141 -23.93 6.27 -63.98
CA HIS A 141 -23.81 5.24 -65.02
C HIS A 141 -25.15 4.57 -65.34
N ARG A 142 -26.01 4.32 -64.33
CA ARG A 142 -27.37 3.81 -64.56
C ARG A 142 -28.28 4.81 -65.28
N ILE A 143 -28.17 6.11 -64.99
CA ILE A 143 -28.92 7.15 -65.71
C ILE A 143 -28.40 7.31 -67.15
N ARG A 144 -27.12 7.01 -67.40
CA ARG A 144 -26.53 7.06 -68.76
C ARG A 144 -26.78 5.79 -69.58
N SER A 145 -27.09 4.65 -68.95
CA SER A 145 -27.34 3.37 -69.62
C SER A 145 -28.81 3.06 -69.94
N ILE A 146 -29.74 4.01 -69.74
CA ILE A 146 -31.14 3.83 -70.18
C ILE A 146 -31.38 4.21 -71.65
N SER A 147 -30.32 4.52 -72.39
CA SER A 147 -30.34 4.67 -73.84
C SER A 147 -29.42 3.62 -74.45
N GLU A 148 -30.01 2.67 -75.16
CA GLU A 148 -29.40 1.58 -75.95
C GLU A 148 -29.11 0.23 -75.22
N SER A 149 -30.15 -0.61 -75.25
CA SER A 149 -30.13 -2.02 -75.70
C SER A 149 -29.49 -3.14 -74.84
N SER A 150 -30.38 -3.98 -74.29
CA SER A 150 -30.32 -5.47 -74.20
C SER A 150 -29.38 -6.20 -73.21
N SER A 151 -29.98 -7.22 -72.56
CA SER A 151 -29.40 -8.50 -72.09
C SER A 151 -28.63 -8.57 -70.76
N GLY A 152 -29.38 -8.95 -69.72
CA GLY A 152 -29.11 -9.90 -68.61
C GLY A 152 -27.68 -10.14 -68.08
N ILE A 153 -27.53 -10.03 -66.76
CA ILE A 153 -27.12 -11.11 -65.84
C ILE A 153 -27.21 -10.57 -64.40
N SER A 154 -27.96 -11.28 -63.56
CA SER A 154 -28.09 -11.09 -62.12
C SER A 154 -27.04 -11.90 -61.38
N SER A 155 -26.33 -11.29 -60.43
CA SER A 155 -25.65 -12.00 -59.36
C SER A 155 -25.90 -11.30 -58.02
N ALA A 156 -26.80 -11.90 -57.24
CA ALA A 156 -27.01 -11.56 -55.85
C ALA A 156 -25.79 -11.99 -55.03
N SER A 157 -25.34 -11.14 -54.12
CA SER A 157 -24.43 -11.51 -53.04
C SER A 157 -24.78 -10.68 -51.82
N ASN A 158 -25.58 -11.28 -50.94
CA ASN A 158 -25.84 -10.77 -49.60
C ASN A 158 -24.64 -11.13 -48.73
N SER A 159 -23.96 -10.14 -48.15
CA SER A 159 -23.02 -10.34 -47.04
C SER A 159 -23.55 -9.60 -45.81
N PRO A 160 -23.76 -10.28 -44.66
CA PRO A 160 -24.20 -9.62 -43.44
C PRO A 160 -22.98 -9.02 -42.73
N THR A 161 -22.89 -7.70 -42.71
CA THR A 161 -21.94 -6.96 -41.85
C THR A 161 -22.68 -6.50 -40.60
N SER A 162 -22.54 -7.21 -39.48
CA SER A 162 -23.08 -6.75 -38.20
C SER A 162 -22.31 -7.30 -37.00
N GLU A 163 -21.04 -6.91 -36.82
CA GLU A 163 -20.37 -7.06 -35.51
C GLU A 163 -19.40 -5.92 -35.13
N VAL A 164 -19.24 -4.87 -35.94
CA VAL A 164 -18.23 -3.82 -35.64
C VAL A 164 -18.77 -2.69 -34.73
N GLU A 165 -20.07 -2.67 -34.41
CA GLU A 165 -20.67 -1.60 -33.59
C GLU A 165 -20.52 -1.76 -32.07
N LYS A 166 -20.01 -2.88 -31.55
CA LYS A 166 -20.00 -3.12 -30.09
C LYS A 166 -18.80 -2.59 -29.31
N LEU A 167 -17.76 -2.07 -29.96
CA LEU A 167 -16.57 -1.55 -29.28
C LEU A 167 -16.52 -0.03 -29.14
N SER A 168 -17.49 0.71 -29.71
CA SER A 168 -17.55 2.17 -29.58
C SER A 168 -18.08 2.63 -28.21
N TYR A 169 -18.69 1.75 -27.42
CA TYR A 169 -19.35 2.13 -26.16
C TYR A 169 -18.49 2.03 -24.89
N PHE A 170 -17.22 1.67 -24.96
CA PHE A 170 -16.41 1.43 -23.74
C PHE A 170 -15.35 2.51 -23.41
N CYS A 171 -15.48 3.71 -23.96
CA CYS A 171 -14.60 4.83 -23.59
C CYS A 171 -15.41 6.10 -23.25
N GLN A 172 -16.25 5.98 -22.22
CA GLN A 172 -16.79 7.10 -21.47
C GLN A 172 -16.94 6.66 -20.00
N ASP A 173 -15.83 6.76 -19.26
CA ASP A 173 -15.73 7.14 -17.85
C ASP A 173 -14.25 7.41 -17.53
#